data_AF-A0A2E2P1Q9-F1
#
_entry.id   AF-A0A2E2P1Q9-F1
#
_cell.length_a   1.000
_cell.length_b   1.000
_cell.length_c   1.000
_cell.angle_alpha   90.00
_cell.angle_beta   90.00
_cell.angle_gamma   90.00
#
_symmetry.space_group_name_H-M   'P 1'
#
loop_
_entity.id
_entity.type
_entity.pdbx_description
1 polymer ?
#
loop_
_entity_poly.entity_id
_entity_poly.type
_entity_poly.pdbx_seq_one_letter_code
_entity_poly.pdbx_strand_id
1 'polypeptide(L)' 'MSMDGFSIQDKYDKDDYYLSKEGYIVFTEKYHLKRGYCCKNGCKHCPYGFKRGFSAKRK' A
#
# COMPACT_ATOMS: atom_id res chain seq x y z
N MET A 1 29.54 -11.72 10.18
CA MET A 1 28.25 -11.93 9.51
C MET A 1 27.19 -11.80 10.60
N SER A 2 26.58 -10.62 10.75
CA SER A 2 25.63 -10.35 11.84
C SER A 2 24.24 -10.25 11.25
N MET A 3 23.39 -11.18 11.66
CA MET A 3 22.02 -11.40 11.20
C MET A 3 21.10 -10.72 12.21
N ASP A 4 21.09 -9.38 12.24
CA ASP A 4 20.34 -8.63 13.24
C ASP A 4 19.11 -7.98 12.61
N GLY A 5 17.97 -8.65 12.78
CA GLY A 5 16.70 -7.99 13.05
C GLY A 5 16.00 -7.34 11.85
N PHE A 6 15.32 -8.15 11.06
CA PHE A 6 14.30 -7.69 10.11
C PHE A 6 13.06 -7.21 10.89
N SER A 7 13.15 -6.00 11.48
CA SER A 7 12.05 -5.32 12.15
C SER A 7 11.01 -4.85 11.12
N ILE A 8 10.20 -5.78 10.63
CA ILE A 8 9.09 -5.46 9.71
C ILE A 8 8.00 -4.66 10.44
N GLN A 9 7.88 -4.84 11.77
CA GLN A 9 6.74 -4.39 12.56
C GLN A 9 6.87 -2.98 13.15
N ASP A 10 7.95 -2.25 12.87
CA ASP A 10 8.15 -0.90 13.44
C ASP A 10 7.55 0.24 12.59
N LYS A 11 7.30 0.01 11.29
CA LYS A 11 7.07 1.11 10.32
C LYS A 11 5.62 1.49 10.03
N TYR A 12 4.62 0.77 10.55
CA TYR A 12 3.23 1.00 10.16
C TYR A 12 2.32 1.15 11.37
N ASP A 13 1.54 2.23 11.36
CA ASP A 13 0.62 2.59 12.42
C ASP A 13 -0.79 2.08 12.08
N LYS A 14 -1.63 1.88 13.11
CA LYS A 14 -3.03 1.51 12.92
C LYS A 14 -3.81 2.57 12.14
N ASP A 15 -3.30 3.79 12.03
CA ASP A 15 -3.89 4.87 11.25
C ASP A 15 -3.66 4.74 9.72
N ASP A 16 -2.77 3.84 9.28
CA ASP A 16 -2.45 3.66 7.86
C ASP A 16 -3.44 2.75 7.12
N TYR A 17 -4.26 1.99 7.86
CA TYR A 17 -5.24 1.07 7.33
C TYR A 17 -6.51 1.09 8.18
N TYR A 18 -7.68 0.95 7.55
CA TYR A 18 -8.93 0.83 8.28
C TYR A 18 -9.56 -0.54 8.05
N LEU A 19 -10.30 -1.01 9.04
CA LEU A 19 -11.10 -2.22 8.93
C LEU A 19 -12.47 -1.84 8.38
N SER A 20 -12.83 -2.40 7.22
CA SER A 20 -14.21 -2.33 6.73
C SER A 20 -15.12 -3.14 7.64
N LYS A 21 -16.43 -2.83 7.64
CA LYS A 21 -17.45 -3.58 8.41
C LYS A 21 -17.47 -5.09 8.10
N GLU A 22 -16.97 -5.46 6.92
CA GLU A 22 -16.85 -6.84 6.45
C GLU A 22 -15.55 -7.53 6.91
N GLY A 23 -14.69 -6.86 7.70
CA GLY A 23 -13.44 -7.43 8.22
C GLY A 23 -12.23 -7.31 7.29
N TYR A 24 -12.36 -6.60 6.17
CA TYR A 24 -11.24 -6.36 5.26
C TYR A 24 -10.34 -5.23 5.73
N ILE A 25 -9.02 -5.45 5.63
CA ILE A 25 -7.99 -4.43 5.86
C ILE A 25 -7.83 -3.60 4.59
N VAL A 26 -8.26 -2.35 4.63
CA VAL A 26 -8.12 -1.42 3.52
C VAL A 26 -6.94 -0.50 3.78
N PHE A 27 -5.88 -0.68 2.98
CA PHE A 27 -4.68 0.16 3.04
C PHE A 27 -4.92 1.51 2.38
N THR A 28 -4.59 2.57 3.09
CA THR A 28 -4.70 3.94 2.60
C THR A 28 -3.41 4.38 1.88
N GLU A 29 -3.43 5.61 1.35
CA GLU A 29 -2.26 6.25 0.76
C GLU A 29 -1.09 6.41 1.74
N LYS A 30 -1.36 6.64 3.02
CA LYS A 30 -0.35 6.78 4.08
C LYS A 30 0.52 5.53 4.20
N TYR A 31 -0.10 4.35 4.15
CA TYR A 31 0.62 3.06 4.12
C TYR A 31 1.62 2.99 2.96
N HIS A 32 1.21 3.46 1.78
CA HIS A 32 2.03 3.42 0.57
C HIS A 32 3.15 4.47 0.60
N LEU A 33 2.95 5.61 1.29
CA LEU A 33 3.99 6.61 1.55
C LEU A 33 5.04 6.07 2.52
N LYS A 34 4.64 5.50 3.67
CA LYS A 34 5.55 4.91 4.67
C LYS A 34 6.38 3.75 4.11
N ARG A 35 5.79 2.98 3.19
CA ARG A 35 6.49 1.90 2.47
C ARG A 35 7.67 2.43 1.64
N GLY A 36 7.65 3.68 1.21
CA GLY A 36 8.76 4.34 0.51
C GLY A 36 9.00 3.84 -0.92
N TYR A 37 8.16 2.96 -1.46
CA TYR A 37 8.24 2.53 -2.85
C TYR A 37 6.88 2.16 -3.45
N CYS A 38 6.71 2.43 -4.74
CA CYS A 38 5.53 2.04 -5.48
C CYS A 38 5.57 0.55 -5.86
N CYS A 39 4.58 -0.22 -5.41
CA CYS A 39 4.48 -1.66 -5.69
C CYS A 39 3.96 -1.99 -7.11
N LYS A 40 3.58 -0.99 -7.91
CA LYS A 40 3.07 -1.15 -9.29
C LYS A 40 1.88 -2.12 -9.44
N ASN A 41 1.15 -2.39 -8.36
CA ASN A 41 -0.01 -3.29 -8.36
C ASN A 41 -1.32 -2.61 -8.81
N GLY A 42 -1.33 -1.29 -8.96
CA GLY A 42 -2.54 -0.54 -9.34
C GLY A 42 -3.50 -0.27 -8.19
N CYS A 43 -2.98 0.02 -7.00
CA CYS A 43 -3.80 0.32 -5.83
C CYS A 43 -4.65 1.58 -6.07
N LYS A 44 -5.89 1.58 -5.58
CA LYS A 44 -6.81 2.73 -5.72
C LYS A 44 -6.30 3.97 -4.98
N HIS A 45 -5.68 3.78 -3.82
CA HIS A 45 -5.10 4.83 -2.99
C HIS A 45 -3.59 4.96 -3.21
N CYS A 46 -3.12 4.81 -4.45
CA CYS A 46 -1.70 4.94 -4.73
C CYS A 46 -1.28 6.42 -4.68
N PRO A 47 -0.40 6.85 -3.75
CA PRO A 47 0.10 8.23 -3.71
C PRO A 47 0.98 8.56 -4.92
N TYR A 48 1.57 7.54 -5.57
CA TYR A 48 2.43 7.70 -6.74
C TYR A 48 1.65 7.83 -8.06
N GLY A 49 0.32 7.91 -8.04
CA GLY A 49 -0.50 7.99 -9.25
C GLY A 49 -0.46 6.73 -10.12
N PHE A 50 0.06 5.61 -9.60
CA PHE A 50 0.14 4.36 -10.34
C PHE A 50 -1.23 3.69 -10.40
N LYS A 51 -1.98 3.97 -11.46
CA LYS A 51 -3.17 3.20 -11.84
C LYS A 51 -2.74 2.15 -12.85
N ARG A 52 -2.87 0.87 -12.49
CA ARG A 52 -2.63 -0.24 -13.43
C ARG A 52 -3.66 -0.05 -14.54
N GLY A 53 -3.15 0.22 -15.74
CA GLY A 53 -3.88 0.84 -16.82
C GLY A 53 -5.28 0.25 -16.96
N PHE A 54 -6.27 1.12 -16.86
CA PHE A 54 -7.36 1.06 -17.82
C PHE A 54 -6.70 1.25 -19.18
N SER A 55 -6.20 0.16 -19.76
CA SER A 55 -5.85 0.12 -21.16
C SER A 55 -7.06 0.62 -21.91
N ALA A 56 -6.90 1.81 -22.49
CA ALA A 56 -7.77 2.36 -23.50
C ALA A 56 -8.28 1.26 -24.45
N LYS A 57 -9.53 0.82 -24.28
CA LYS A 57 -10.33 0.05 -25.25
C LYS A 57 -11.75 -0.07 -24.67
N ARG A 58 -12.84 0.39 -25.28
CA ARG A 58 -13.13 0.71 -26.67
C ARG A 58 -14.17 1.84 -26.71
N LYS A 59 -14.02 2.72 -27.70
CA LYS A 59 -15.11 3.52 -28.27
C LYS A 59 -16.21 2.60 -28.80
#